data_AF-A0A817S1H5-F1
#
_entry.id   AF-A0A817S1H5-F1
#
_cell.length_a   1.000
_cell.length_b   1.000
_cell.length_c   1.000
_cell.angle_alpha   90.00
_cell.angle_beta   90.00
_cell.angle_gamma   90.00
#
_symmetry.space_group_name_H-M   'P 1'
#
loop_
_entity.id
_entity.type
_entity.pdbx_description
1 polymer ?
#
loop_
_entity_poly.entity_id
_entity_poly.type
_entity_poly.pdbx_seq_one_letter_code
_entity_poly.pdbx_strand_id
1 'polypeptide(L)' 'MQVTYVTCIYSLEKHYPDIVDKTMMNTLMFSLKKLYGDFKMKCLQSMIPNRTEFDSAYLKLKTAEMFDILIH' A
#
# COMPACT_ATOMS: atom_id res chain seq x y z
N MET A 1 -13.16 0.30 -8.80
CA MET A 1 -11.89 -0.03 -9.48
C MET A 1 -10.71 -0.21 -8.51
N GLN A 2 -10.51 0.69 -7.51
CA GLN A 2 -9.39 0.57 -6.54
C GLN A 2 -9.43 -0.66 -5.63
N VAL A 3 -10.62 -1.07 -5.18
CA VAL A 3 -10.82 -2.25 -4.31
C VAL A 3 -10.36 -3.55 -4.98
N THR A 4 -10.74 -3.73 -6.25
CA THR A 4 -10.35 -4.90 -7.06
C THR A 4 -8.85 -4.93 -7.27
N TYR A 5 -8.24 -3.79 -7.60
CA TYR A 5 -6.79 -3.67 -7.78
C TYR A 5 -6.02 -4.10 -6.52
N VAL A 6 -6.34 -3.54 -5.36
CA VAL A 6 -5.67 -3.90 -4.09
C VAL A 6 -5.86 -5.37 -3.75
N THR A 7 -7.05 -5.94 -3.99
CA THR A 7 -7.31 -7.35 -3.71
C THR A 7 -6.49 -8.28 -4.62
N CYS A 8 -6.32 -7.92 -5.89
CA CYS A 8 -5.49 -8.65 -6.83
C CYS A 8 -4.00 -8.59 -6.44
N ILE A 9 -3.49 -7.39 -6.16
CA ILE A 9 -2.09 -7.21 -5.72
C ILE A 9 -1.83 -8.00 -4.44
N TYR A 10 -2.72 -7.90 -3.45
CA TYR A 10 -2.62 -8.66 -2.21
C TYR A 10 -2.60 -10.17 -2.41
N SER A 11 -3.34 -10.68 -3.40
CA SER A 11 -3.35 -12.11 -3.71
C SER A 11 -2.07 -12.53 -4.44
N LEU A 12 -1.55 -11.69 -5.34
CA LEU A 12 -0.33 -11.96 -6.11
C LEU A 12 0.94 -11.90 -5.23
N GLU A 13 1.03 -10.88 -4.38
CA GLU A 13 2.17 -10.66 -3.48
C GLU A 13 2.41 -11.84 -2.53
N LYS A 14 1.34 -12.56 -2.12
CA LYS A 14 1.46 -13.81 -1.34
C LYS A 14 2.29 -14.90 -2.01
N HIS A 15 2.32 -14.91 -3.34
CA HIS A 15 3.05 -15.89 -4.14
C HIS A 15 4.31 -15.30 -4.77
N TYR A 16 4.35 -13.98 -4.96
CA TYR A 16 5.42 -13.24 -5.62
C TYR A 16 5.71 -11.94 -4.85
N PRO A 17 6.49 -11.98 -3.75
CA PRO A 17 6.70 -10.82 -2.87
C PRO A 17 7.36 -9.62 -3.57
N ASP A 18 8.17 -9.87 -4.60
CA ASP A 18 8.91 -8.86 -5.36
C ASP A 18 8.12 -8.31 -6.57
N ILE A 19 6.83 -8.64 -6.70
CA ILE A 19 6.01 -8.20 -7.85
C ILE A 19 5.63 -6.71 -7.78
N VAL A 20 5.60 -6.13 -6.57
CA VAL A 20 5.14 -4.76 -6.35
C VAL A 20 6.29 -3.80 -6.60
N ASP A 21 6.34 -3.28 -7.82
CA ASP A 21 7.31 -2.27 -8.20
C ASP A 21 6.97 -0.87 -7.64
N LYS A 22 7.85 0.09 -7.89
CA LYS A 22 7.68 1.50 -7.49
C LYS A 22 6.40 2.14 -8.02
N THR A 23 5.94 1.76 -9.21
CA THR A 23 4.72 2.31 -9.83
C THR A 23 3.49 1.81 -9.09
N MET A 24 3.41 0.49 -8.87
CA MET A 24 2.36 -0.16 -8.10
C MET A 24 2.33 0.39 -6.67
N MET A 25 3.49 0.57 -6.05
CA MET A 25 3.62 1.14 -4.71
C MET A 25 3.04 2.57 -4.62
N ASN A 26 3.32 3.43 -5.60
CA ASN A 26 2.72 4.78 -5.64
C ASN A 26 1.19 4.71 -5.83
N THR A 27 0.68 3.76 -6.61
CA THR A 27 -0.77 3.53 -6.76
C THR A 27 -1.42 3.01 -5.47
N LEU A 28 -0.76 2.10 -4.75
CA LEU A 28 -1.20 1.61 -3.45
C LEU A 28 -1.27 2.76 -2.43
N MET A 29 -0.24 3.60 -2.38
CA MET A 29 -0.26 4.83 -1.57
C MET A 29 -1.45 5.73 -1.93
N PHE A 30 -1.65 6.05 -3.20
CA PHE A 30 -2.79 6.89 -3.58
C PHE A 30 -4.14 6.24 -3.20
N SER A 31 -4.23 4.91 -3.29
CA SER A 31 -5.44 4.16 -2.97
C SER A 31 -5.72 4.13 -1.47
N LEU A 32 -4.68 4.11 -0.63
CA LEU A 32 -4.81 3.99 0.83
C LEU A 32 -5.68 5.11 1.46
N LYS A 33 -5.65 6.34 0.91
CA LYS A 33 -6.51 7.46 1.37
C LYS A 33 -8.01 7.21 1.18
N LYS A 34 -8.38 6.35 0.23
CA LYS A 34 -9.77 6.15 -0.20
C LYS A 34 -10.34 4.80 0.23
N LEU A 35 -9.54 3.98 0.92
CA LEU A 35 -9.90 2.65 1.36
C LEU A 35 -10.21 2.64 2.85
N TYR A 36 -11.19 1.81 3.22
CA TYR A 36 -11.67 1.65 4.59
C TYR A 36 -11.71 0.15 4.95
N GLY A 37 -11.67 -0.14 6.26
CA GLY A 37 -11.76 -1.50 6.80
C GLY A 37 -10.71 -2.45 6.23
N ASP A 38 -11.13 -3.68 5.90
CA ASP A 38 -10.25 -4.76 5.44
C ASP A 38 -9.43 -4.43 4.19
N PHE A 39 -9.96 -3.60 3.29
CA PHE A 39 -9.22 -3.23 2.08
C PHE A 39 -8.06 -2.29 2.39
N LYS A 40 -8.19 -1.45 3.43
CA LYS A 40 -7.11 -0.62 3.94
C LYS A 40 -5.99 -1.50 4.51
N MET A 41 -6.36 -2.52 5.27
CA MET A 41 -5.41 -3.51 5.81
C MET A 41 -4.69 -4.29 4.70
N LYS A 42 -5.42 -4.79 3.70
CA LYS A 42 -4.82 -5.48 2.54
C LYS A 42 -3.85 -4.56 1.78
N CYS A 43 -4.23 -3.29 1.59
CA CYS A 43 -3.36 -2.30 0.93
C CYS A 43 -2.06 -2.09 1.71
N LEU A 44 -2.14 -1.96 3.04
CA LEU A 44 -0.95 -1.83 3.89
C LEU A 44 -0.08 -3.07 3.84
N GLN A 45 -0.67 -4.27 3.93
CA GLN A 45 0.07 -5.52 3.90
C GLN A 45 0.90 -5.66 2.62
N SER A 46 0.33 -5.30 1.47
CA SER A 46 1.05 -5.36 0.19
C SER A 46 2.15 -4.33 -0.01
N MET A 47 2.27 -3.36 0.90
CA MET A 47 3.37 -2.40 0.90
C MET A 47 4.55 -2.84 1.77
N ILE A 48 4.35 -3.78 2.71
CA ILE A 48 5.36 -4.18 3.71
C ILE A 48 6.58 -4.90 3.12
N PRO A 49 6.45 -5.84 2.16
CA PRO A 49 7.60 -6.58 1.62
C PRO A 49 8.60 -5.67 0.92
N ASN A 50 8.11 -4.64 0.23
CA ASN A 50 8.92 -3.74 -0.60
C ASN A 50 9.40 -2.48 0.15
N ARG A 51 9.41 -2.52 1.48
CA ARG A 51 9.82 -1.40 2.35
C ARG A 51 11.28 -0.97 2.15
N THR A 52 12.15 -1.90 1.77
CA THR A 52 13.59 -1.70 1.61
C THR A 52 13.94 -0.87 0.38
N GLU A 53 13.08 -0.87 -0.65
CA GLU A 53 13.24 -0.02 -1.84
C GLU A 53 12.65 1.38 -1.65
N PHE A 54 12.10 1.64 -0.47
CA PHE A 54 11.31 2.82 -0.17
C PHE A 54 11.98 3.64 0.93
N ASP A 55 13.24 4.05 0.72
CA ASP A 55 13.99 4.96 1.61
C ASP A 55 13.26 6.29 1.89
N SER A 56 12.28 6.63 1.05
CA SER A 56 11.39 7.80 1.20
C SER A 56 9.98 7.46 1.70
N ALA A 57 9.74 6.23 2.19
CA ALA A 57 8.46 5.77 2.70
C ALA A 57 7.88 6.74 3.71
N TYR A 58 8.69 7.08 4.72
CA TYR A 58 8.31 7.98 5.78
C TYR A 58 7.89 9.35 5.23
N LEU A 59 8.67 9.93 4.31
CA LEU A 59 8.37 11.24 3.73
C LEU A 59 7.08 11.20 2.90
N LYS A 60 6.89 10.15 2.08
CA LYS A 60 5.68 10.01 1.26
C LYS A 60 4.44 9.75 2.12
N LEU A 61 4.56 8.94 3.18
CA LEU A 61 3.48 8.69 4.13
C LEU A 61 3.12 9.98 4.89
N LYS A 62 4.13 10.78 5.27
CA LYS A 62 3.95 12.10 5.88
C LYS A 62 3.23 13.07 4.94
N THR A 63 3.73 13.24 3.72
CA THR A 63 3.14 14.14 2.70
C THR A 63 1.74 13.69 2.29
N ALA A 64 1.47 12.38 2.35
CA ALA A 64 0.15 11.84 2.13
C ALA A 64 -0.75 11.90 3.38
N GLU A 65 -0.39 12.59 4.46
CA GLU A 65 -1.23 12.70 5.68
C GLU A 65 -1.69 11.32 6.20
N MET A 66 -0.88 10.29 5.98
CA MET A 66 -1.26 8.91 6.27
C MET A 66 -1.04 8.53 7.73
N PHE A 67 -0.44 9.41 8.54
CA PHE A 67 -0.27 9.17 9.97
C PHE A 67 -1.60 9.13 10.71
N ASP A 68 -2.64 9.79 10.19
CA ASP A 68 -4.00 9.73 10.76
C ASP A 68 -4.58 8.31 10.71
N ILE A 69 -4.04 7.44 9.85
CA ILE A 69 -4.39 6.02 9.80
C ILE A 69 -3.97 5.29 11.09
N LEU A 70 -2.92 5.74 11.78
CA LEU A 70 -2.43 5.13 13.03
C LEU A 70 -3.29 5.48 14.25
N ILE A 71 -4.18 6.45 14.12
CA ILE A 71 -5.09 6.89 15.20
C ILE A 71 -6.35 6.01 15.24
N HIS A 72 -6.60 5.25 14.17
CA HIS A 72 -7.73 4.33 14.00
C HIS A 72 -7.33 2.87 14.22
#